data_AF-A0A7S1MES6-F1
#
_entry.id   AF-A0A7S1MES6-F1
#
_cell.length_a   1.000
_cell.length_b   1.000
_cell.length_c   1.000
_cell.angle_alpha   90.00
_cell.angle_beta   90.00
_cell.angle_gamma   90.00
#
_symmetry.space_group_name_H-M   'P 1'
#
loop_
_entity.id
_entity.type
_entity.pdbx_description
1 polymer ?
#
loop_
_entity_poly.entity_id
_entity_poly.type
_entity_poly.pdbx_seq_one_letter_code
_entity_poly.pdbx_strand_id
1 'polypeptide(L)'
;GYYGASCKNECPGGASNPCSGAAQGTCSDGLAGTGVCTCVAGYGGTSCQTTCPGGLATPCNNHGTCVQAVDPPTCTCSGSAGTGYWSGTTCDVCSSMYVGT
;
A
#
# COMPACT_ATOMS: atom_id res chain seq x y z
N GLY A 1 -19.80 -4.91 -0.57
CA GLY A 1 -19.38 -4.82 -1.98
C GLY A 1 -19.84 -3.55 -2.70
N TYR A 2 -20.94 -2.91 -2.29
CA TYR A 2 -21.44 -1.65 -2.88
C TYR A 2 -21.45 -0.54 -1.82
N TYR A 3 -21.26 0.71 -2.24
CA TYR A 3 -21.18 1.87 -1.33
C TYR A 3 -22.03 3.06 -1.79
N GLY A 4 -22.30 3.96 -0.83
CA GLY A 4 -23.06 5.19 -1.00
C GLY A 4 -24.57 5.01 -0.82
N ALA A 5 -25.28 6.14 -0.68
CA ALA A 5 -26.70 6.17 -0.31
C ALA A 5 -27.64 5.47 -1.33
N SER A 6 -27.19 5.31 -2.57
CA SER A 6 -27.93 4.63 -3.63
C SER A 6 -27.52 3.18 -3.85
N CYS A 7 -26.48 2.70 -3.17
CA CYS A 7 -25.88 1.37 -3.34
C CYS A 7 -25.55 1.01 -4.81
N LYS A 8 -25.33 2.01 -5.67
CA LYS A 8 -25.02 1.81 -7.09
C LYS A 8 -23.53 1.70 -7.40
N ASN A 9 -22.68 2.19 -6.49
CA ASN A 9 -21.25 2.21 -6.71
C ASN A 9 -20.63 0.92 -6.18
N GLU A 10 -19.84 0.25 -7.02
CA GLU A 10 -19.10 -0.95 -6.60
C GLU A 10 -17.77 -0.56 -5.98
N CYS A 11 -17.41 -1.25 -4.90
CA CYS A 11 -16.07 -1.17 -4.35
C CYS A 11 -15.00 -1.49 -5.40
N PRO A 12 -13.82 -0.87 -5.35
CA PRO A 12 -12.69 -1.25 -6.18
C PRO A 12 -12.41 -2.77 -6.06
N GLY A 13 -12.09 -3.43 -7.17
CA GLY A 13 -12.01 -4.91 -7.23
C GLY A 13 -13.35 -5.62 -7.48
N GLY A 14 -14.45 -4.86 -7.53
CA GLY A 14 -15.80 -5.34 -7.85
C GLY A 14 -16.60 -5.75 -6.61
N ALA A 15 -17.91 -5.88 -6.78
CA ALA A 15 -18.81 -6.20 -5.67
C ALA A 15 -18.59 -7.59 -5.05
N SER A 16 -18.18 -8.57 -5.86
CA SER A 16 -17.97 -9.96 -5.42
C SER A 16 -16.65 -10.17 -4.67
N ASN A 17 -15.62 -9.40 -5.01
CA ASN A 17 -14.30 -9.50 -4.39
C ASN A 17 -13.72 -8.11 -4.10
N PRO A 18 -14.37 -7.33 -3.21
CA PRO A 18 -13.99 -5.95 -2.93
C PRO A 18 -12.56 -5.88 -2.38
N CYS A 19 -11.81 -4.87 -2.82
CA CYS A 19 -10.41 -4.63 -2.48
C CYS A 19 -9.52 -5.86 -2.69
N SER A 20 -9.74 -6.57 -3.81
CA SER A 20 -9.05 -7.82 -4.17
C SER A 20 -9.27 -8.96 -3.17
N GLY A 21 -10.29 -8.84 -2.32
CA GLY A 21 -10.73 -9.81 -1.34
C GLY A 21 -10.29 -9.45 0.09
N ALA A 22 -10.98 -10.04 1.06
CA ALA A 22 -10.79 -9.74 2.48
C ALA A 22 -9.37 -10.04 3.01
N ALA A 23 -8.59 -10.86 2.28
CA ALA A 23 -7.20 -11.14 2.61
C ALA A 23 -6.23 -9.98 2.26
N GLN A 24 -6.63 -9.08 1.35
CA GLN A 24 -5.79 -8.01 0.81
C GLN A 24 -6.29 -6.61 1.21
N GLY A 25 -7.59 -6.45 1.44
CA GLY A 25 -8.15 -5.21 1.95
C GLY A 25 -9.62 -5.30 2.34
N THR A 26 -10.10 -4.23 2.95
CA THR A 26 -11.52 -4.05 3.32
C THR A 26 -12.05 -2.78 2.69
N CYS A 27 -13.22 -2.84 2.06
CA CYS A 27 -13.88 -1.67 1.47
C CYS A 27 -14.74 -0.95 2.51
N SER A 28 -14.71 0.38 2.53
CA SER A 28 -15.71 1.20 3.21
C SER A 28 -17.03 1.17 2.42
N ASP A 29 -17.82 0.12 2.62
CA ASP A 29 -19.06 -0.14 1.92
C ASP A 29 -20.31 0.25 2.73
N GLY A 30 -21.50 0.06 2.13
CA GLY A 30 -22.78 0.41 2.75
C GLY A 30 -23.24 1.85 2.49
N LEU A 31 -24.36 2.23 3.12
CA LEU A 31 -25.10 3.47 2.83
C LEU A 31 -24.25 4.74 3.04
N ALA A 32 -23.43 4.75 4.09
CA ALA A 32 -22.50 5.83 4.42
C ALA A 32 -21.05 5.54 3.98
N GLY A 33 -20.84 4.43 3.27
CA GLY A 33 -19.52 4.01 2.81
C GLY A 33 -18.96 4.94 1.73
N THR A 34 -17.65 5.13 1.75
CA THR A 34 -16.93 6.01 0.80
C THR A 34 -16.40 5.26 -0.41
N GLY A 35 -16.42 3.92 -0.38
CA GLY A 35 -15.80 3.08 -1.41
C GLY A 35 -14.28 2.96 -1.29
N VAL A 36 -13.67 3.63 -0.31
CA VAL A 36 -12.22 3.59 -0.10
C VAL A 36 -11.81 2.21 0.43
N CYS A 37 -10.80 1.62 -0.19
CA CYS A 37 -10.16 0.40 0.28
C CYS A 37 -9.10 0.69 1.34
N THR A 38 -9.21 0.01 2.47
CA THR A 38 -8.15 -0.06 3.49
C THR A 38 -7.37 -1.34 3.25
N CYS A 39 -6.12 -1.23 2.82
CA CYS A 39 -5.30 -2.38 2.49
C CYS A 39 -4.66 -3.02 3.72
N VAL A 40 -4.50 -4.34 3.67
CA VAL A 40 -3.69 -5.09 4.64
C VAL A 40 -2.23 -4.67 4.48
N ALA A 41 -1.45 -4.73 5.57
CA ALA A 41 -0.02 -4.45 5.54
C ALA A 41 0.68 -5.24 4.41
N GLY A 42 1.51 -4.55 3.63
CA GLY A 42 2.19 -5.15 2.46
C GLY A 42 1.41 -5.11 1.14
N TYR A 43 0.14 -4.70 1.13
CA TYR A 43 -0.64 -4.45 -0.10
C TYR A 43 -0.93 -2.95 -0.30
N GLY A 44 -1.21 -2.55 -1.53
CA GLY A 44 -1.61 -1.19 -1.87
C GLY A 44 -2.17 -1.08 -3.29
N GLY A 45 -2.46 0.16 -3.69
CA GLY A 45 -3.24 0.45 -4.89
C GLY A 45 -4.73 0.60 -4.59
N THR A 46 -5.50 1.06 -5.59
CA THR A 46 -6.90 1.46 -5.41
C THR A 46 -7.79 0.32 -4.91
N SER A 47 -7.49 -0.92 -5.32
CA SER A 47 -8.18 -2.13 -4.86
C SER A 47 -7.26 -3.07 -4.08
N CYS A 48 -6.16 -2.59 -3.49
CA CYS A 48 -5.19 -3.43 -2.77
C CYS A 48 -4.61 -4.59 -3.62
N GLN A 49 -4.60 -4.42 -4.95
CA GLN A 49 -4.26 -5.44 -5.92
C GLN A 49 -2.75 -5.68 -6.07
N THR A 50 -1.94 -4.73 -5.58
CA THR A 50 -0.50 -4.73 -5.78
C THR A 50 0.22 -4.89 -4.44
N THR A 51 1.26 -5.70 -4.41
CA THR A 51 2.14 -5.80 -3.23
C THR A 51 3.06 -4.59 -3.16
N CYS A 52 3.38 -4.13 -1.95
CA CYS A 52 4.40 -3.12 -1.72
C CYS A 52 5.74 -3.53 -2.36
N PRO A 53 6.53 -2.57 -2.86
CA PRO A 53 7.89 -2.86 -3.33
C PRO A 53 8.70 -3.53 -2.21
N GLY A 54 9.54 -4.52 -2.54
CA GLY A 54 10.20 -5.39 -1.53
C GLY A 54 9.36 -6.61 -1.09
N GLY A 55 8.11 -6.70 -1.52
CA GLY A 55 7.23 -7.86 -1.32
C GLY A 55 6.46 -7.83 0.00
N LEU A 56 5.73 -8.91 0.26
CA LEU A 56 4.85 -9.03 1.43
C LEU A 56 5.58 -9.33 2.74
N ALA A 57 6.65 -10.13 2.67
CA ALA A 57 7.41 -10.53 3.84
C ALA A 57 8.27 -9.38 4.39
N THR A 58 8.79 -8.55 3.50
CA THR A 58 9.70 -7.44 3.82
C THR A 58 9.34 -6.20 2.99
N PRO A 59 8.18 -5.56 3.24
CA PRO A 59 7.80 -4.34 2.54
C PRO A 59 8.89 -3.28 2.66
N CYS A 60 9.30 -2.70 1.53
CA CYS A 60 10.39 -1.75 1.42
C CYS A 60 11.71 -2.26 2.04
N ASN A 61 11.96 -3.58 1.96
CA ASN A 61 13.09 -4.28 2.57
C ASN A 61 13.30 -3.97 4.07
N ASN A 62 12.24 -3.62 4.80
CA ASN A 62 12.29 -3.11 6.19
C ASN A 62 13.13 -1.84 6.38
N HIS A 63 13.48 -1.17 5.28
CA HIS A 63 14.30 0.04 5.24
C HIS A 63 13.47 1.26 4.83
N GLY A 64 12.15 1.16 4.91
CA GLY A 64 11.23 2.22 4.56
C GLY A 64 9.80 1.87 4.93
N THR A 65 8.89 2.79 4.64
CA THR A 65 7.46 2.63 4.85
C THR A 65 6.77 2.55 3.50
N CYS A 66 5.89 1.56 3.33
CA CYS A 66 5.07 1.46 2.14
C CYS A 66 3.90 2.46 2.18
N VAL A 67 3.77 3.25 1.12
CA VAL A 67 2.65 4.16 0.89
C VAL A 67 1.60 3.40 0.08
N GLN A 68 0.58 2.90 0.79
CA GLN A 68 -0.45 2.03 0.20
C GLN A 68 -1.53 2.79 -0.57
N ALA A 69 -1.76 4.07 -0.21
CA ALA A 69 -2.83 4.90 -0.74
C ALA A 69 -2.58 5.45 -2.16
N VAL A 70 -1.43 5.12 -2.76
CA VAL A 70 -1.09 5.47 -4.14
C VAL A 70 -1.13 4.21 -5.01
N ASP A 71 -1.41 4.39 -6.30
CA ASP A 71 -1.52 3.31 -7.27
C ASP A 71 -0.60 3.56 -8.47
N PRO A 72 0.54 2.83 -8.59
CA PRO A 72 0.97 1.71 -7.75
C PRO A 72 1.52 2.15 -6.38
N PRO A 73 1.52 1.26 -5.35
CA PRO A 73 2.10 1.55 -4.05
C PRO A 73 3.61 1.80 -4.15
N THR A 74 4.12 2.75 -3.37
CA THR A 74 5.53 3.17 -3.40
C THR A 74 6.18 3.06 -2.03
N CYS A 75 7.51 3.05 -1.99
CA CYS A 75 8.27 3.06 -0.74
C CYS A 75 8.79 4.46 -0.43
N THR A 76 8.64 4.88 0.83
CA THR A 76 9.37 6.02 1.40
C THR A 76 10.52 5.47 2.20
N CYS A 77 11.74 5.58 1.68
CA CYS A 77 12.92 5.03 2.31
C CYS A 77 13.34 5.82 3.55
N SER A 78 13.89 5.09 4.53
CA SER A 78 14.51 5.67 5.70
C SER A 78 15.70 6.55 5.31
N GLY A 79 15.83 7.67 5.99
CA GLY A 79 16.86 8.67 5.73
C GLY A 79 17.40 9.27 7.03
N SER A 80 17.72 8.42 8.01
CA SER A 80 18.16 8.86 9.34
C SER A 80 19.32 8.03 9.87
N ALA A 81 20.16 8.62 10.72
CA ALA A 81 21.28 7.89 11.33
C ALA A 81 20.84 6.67 12.17
N GLY A 82 19.61 6.65 12.70
CA GLY A 82 19.08 5.55 13.50
C GLY A 82 18.55 4.36 12.68
N THR A 83 18.08 4.60 11.45
CA THR A 83 17.46 3.58 10.58
C THR A 83 18.22 3.34 9.27
N GLY A 84 19.30 4.11 9.05
CA GLY A 84 20.07 4.12 7.82
C GLY A 84 19.53 5.10 6.78
N TYR A 85 20.39 5.42 5.81
CA TYR A 85 20.05 6.20 4.64
C TYR A 85 19.89 5.26 3.45
N TRP A 86 18.65 5.02 3.05
CA TRP A 86 18.27 4.06 2.02
C TRP A 86 17.65 4.76 0.82
N SER A 87 17.75 4.13 -0.34
CA SER A 87 17.32 4.65 -1.62
C SER A 87 16.93 3.50 -2.56
N GLY A 88 16.40 3.85 -3.73
CA GLY A 88 15.84 2.89 -4.68
C GLY A 88 14.34 2.70 -4.47
N THR A 89 13.68 2.05 -5.43
CA THR A 89 12.23 1.83 -5.42
C THR A 89 11.79 0.85 -4.33
N THR A 90 12.70 0.00 -3.86
CA THR A 90 12.46 -0.98 -2.80
C THR A 90 13.25 -0.71 -1.51
N CYS A 91 13.99 0.41 -1.42
CA CYS A 91 14.87 0.74 -0.30
C CYS A 91 15.98 -0.29 -0.04
N ASP A 92 16.49 -0.89 -1.11
CA ASP A 92 17.54 -1.91 -1.12
C ASP A 92 18.96 -1.32 -1.31
N VAL A 93 19.07 -0.02 -1.63
CA VAL A 93 20.35 0.62 -1.96
C VAL A 93 20.73 1.63 -0.87
N CYS A 94 21.95 1.54 -0.34
CA CYS A 94 22.50 2.57 0.54
C CYS A 94 22.63 3.90 -0.21
N SER A 95 22.13 4.99 0.37
CA SER A 95 22.24 6.32 -0.22
C SER A 95 23.72 6.72 -0.34
N SER A 96 24.15 7.05 -1.56
CA SER A 96 25.56 7.38 -1.87
C SER A 96 26.08 8.66 -1.20
N MET A 97 25.22 9.43 -0.55
CA MET A 97 25.61 10.63 0.21
C MET A 97 26.15 10.32 1.61
N TYR A 98 26.02 9.07 2.08
CA TYR A 98 26.35 8.68 3.46
C TYR A 98 27.19 7.41 3.56
N VAL A 99 27.72 6.90 2.46
CA VAL A 99 28.77 5.89 2.51
C VAL A 99 30.03 6.57 3.02
N GLY A 100 30.37 6.30 4.28
CA GLY A 100 31.60 6.81 4.90
C GLY A 100 32.81 6.47 4.03
N THR A 101 33.65 7.47 3.80
CA THR A 101 35.01 7.31 3.25
C THR A 101 35.86 6.44 4.14
#